data_AF-A0A7Y0R108-F1
#
_entry.id   AF-A0A7Y0R108-F1
#
_cell.length_a   1.000
_cell.length_b   1.000
_cell.length_c   1.000
_cell.angle_alpha   90.00
_cell.angle_beta   90.00
_cell.angle_gamma   90.00
#
_symmetry.space_group_name_H-M   'P 1'
#
loop_
_entity.id
_entity.type
_entity.pdbx_description
1 polymer ?
#
loop_
_entity_poly.entity_id
_entity_poly.type
_entity_poly.pdbx_seq_one_letter_code
_entity_poly.pdbx_strand_id
1 'polypeptide(L)' 'GASTAAAFLSYFVEDYKKGWLHFDCAGTYRKSASDKWAAGATGMGVRTLARLLNEQAEK' A
#
# COMPACT_ATOMS: atom_id res chain seq x y z
N GLY A 1 7.49 -6.96 -12.25
CA GLY A 1 8.21 -6.71 -10.99
C GLY A 1 7.26 -6.77 -9.81
N ALA A 2 6.57 -5.68 -9.52
CA ALA A 2 5.65 -5.60 -8.37
C ALA A 2 4.58 -6.71 -8.37
N SER A 3 3.89 -6.95 -9.50
CA SER A 3 2.85 -7.98 -9.59
C SER A 3 3.38 -9.40 -9.41
N THR A 4 4.59 -9.70 -9.91
CA THR A 4 5.25 -11.01 -9.72
C THR A 4 5.75 -11.20 -8.29
N ALA A 5 6.18 -10.13 -7.61
CA ALA A 5 6.51 -10.16 -6.19
C ALA A 5 5.27 -10.37 -5.32
N ALA A 6 4.15 -9.70 -5.64
CA ALA A 6 2.87 -9.94 -4.97
C ALA A 6 2.40 -11.40 -5.17
N ALA A 7 2.54 -11.94 -6.38
CA ALA A 7 2.26 -13.35 -6.64
C ALA A 7 3.17 -14.28 -5.82
N PHE A 8 4.46 -13.97 -5.70
CA PHE A 8 5.37 -14.73 -4.84
C PHE A 8 4.92 -14.73 -3.37
N LEU A 9 4.51 -13.58 -2.83
CA LEU A 9 4.02 -13.47 -1.44
C LEU A 9 2.73 -14.28 -1.22
N SER A 10 1.89 -14.44 -2.25
CA SER A 10 0.64 -15.20 -2.15
C SER A 10 0.82 -16.67 -1.82
N TYR A 11 1.98 -17.27 -2.12
CA TYR A 11 2.29 -18.67 -1.77
C TYR A 11 2.44 -18.90 -0.26
N PHE A 12 2.59 -17.83 0.53
CA PHE A 12 2.79 -17.88 1.98
C PHE A 12 1.56 -17.42 2.77
N VAL A 13 0.45 -17.14 2.09
CA VAL A 13 -0.80 -16.70 2.71
C VAL A 13 -1.87 -17.74 2.41
N GLU A 14 -2.36 -18.40 3.46
CA GLU A 14 -3.49 -19.33 3.34
C GLU A 14 -4.73 -18.57 2.86
N ASP A 15 -5.48 -19.15 1.92
CA ASP A 15 -6.69 -18.56 1.37
C ASP A 15 -6.52 -17.09 0.91
N TYR A 16 -5.38 -16.74 0.30
CA TYR A 16 -5.02 -15.38 -0.14
C TYR A 16 -6.09 -14.64 -0.99
N LYS A 17 -7.09 -15.35 -1.52
CA LYS A 17 -8.23 -14.76 -2.25
C LYS A 17 -9.30 -14.17 -1.33
N LYS A 18 -9.27 -14.46 -0.02
CA LYS A 18 -10.24 -14.03 0.99
C LYS A 18 -9.67 -12.91 1.86
N GLY A 19 -9.88 -11.67 1.44
CA GLY A 19 -9.61 -10.50 2.27
C GLY A 19 -8.12 -10.13 2.44
N TRP A 20 -7.20 -10.79 1.73
CA TRP A 20 -5.80 -10.38 1.70
C TRP A 20 -5.56 -9.26 0.69
N LEU A 21 -4.77 -8.26 1.10
CA LEU A 21 -4.43 -7.10 0.30
C LEU A 21 -2.94 -6.79 0.45
N HIS A 22 -2.24 -6.65 -0.68
CA HIS A 22 -0.84 -6.26 -0.73
C HIS A 22 -0.72 -4.80 -1.17
N PHE A 23 -0.11 -3.96 -0.33
CA PHE A 23 0.25 -2.58 -0.66
C PHE A 23 1.75 -2.48 -0.93
N ASP A 24 2.12 -2.17 -2.18
CA ASP A 24 3.50 -1.86 -2.53
C ASP A 24 3.80 -0.37 -2.25
N CYS A 25 4.61 -0.11 -1.22
CA CYS A 25 4.99 1.22 -0.78
C CYS A 25 6.35 1.69 -1.35
N ALA A 26 6.92 1.03 -2.36
CA ALA A 26 8.20 1.42 -2.93
C ALA A 26 8.23 2.87 -3.46
N GLY A 27 7.08 3.40 -3.89
CA GLY A 27 6.93 4.78 -4.37
C GLY A 27 6.73 5.84 -3.29
N THR A 28 6.69 5.47 -2.00
CA THR A 28 6.41 6.42 -0.91
C THR A 28 7.59 7.34 -0.56
N TYR A 29 8.77 7.07 -1.14
CA TYR A 29 9.95 7.92 -1.03
C TYR A 29 10.16 8.74 -2.31
N ARG A 30 10.43 10.04 -2.15
CA ARG A 30 10.78 10.94 -3.25
C ARG A 30 12.22 11.43 -3.11
N LYS A 31 13.00 11.26 -4.18
CA LYS A 31 14.39 11.73 -4.25
C LYS A 31 14.50 13.27 -4.30
N SER A 32 13.49 13.94 -4.84
CA SER A 32 13.44 15.40 -4.97
C SER A 32 12.07 15.95 -4.60
N ALA A 33 12.04 17.21 -4.16
CA ALA A 33 10.80 17.90 -3.83
C ALA A 33 9.95 18.18 -5.09
N SER A 34 8.66 18.38 -4.88
CA SER A 34 7.66 18.82 -5.85
C SER A 34 6.65 19.74 -5.17
N ASP A 35 5.80 20.40 -5.93
CA ASP A 35 4.79 21.34 -5.41
C ASP A 35 3.86 20.74 -4.34
N LYS A 36 3.72 19.41 -4.31
CA LYS A 36 2.84 18.69 -3.39
C LYS A 36 3.58 18.00 -2.24
N TRP A 37 4.90 17.77 -2.35
CA TRP A 37 5.67 16.98 -1.38
C TRP A 37 7.14 17.41 -1.34
N ALA A 38 7.70 17.53 -0.13
CA ALA A 38 9.12 17.68 0.08
C ALA A 38 9.92 16.43 -0.39
N ALA A 39 11.24 16.57 -0.51
CA ALA A 39 12.11 15.42 -0.69
C ALA A 39 12.05 14.53 0.57
N GLY A 40 12.14 13.22 0.38
CA GLY A 40 12.05 12.23 1.47
C GLY A 40 10.71 11.48 1.51
N ALA A 41 10.24 11.19 2.71
CA ALA A 41 9.02 10.41 2.94
C ALA A 41 7.76 11.23 2.60
N THR A 42 6.85 10.64 1.81
CA THR A 42 5.61 11.30 1.37
C THR A 42 4.37 10.92 2.18
N GLY A 43 4.42 9.79 2.90
CA GLY A 43 3.25 9.21 3.56
C GLY A 43 2.13 8.78 2.61
N MET A 44 2.43 8.61 1.31
CA MET A 44 1.44 8.12 0.34
C MET A 44 0.87 6.77 0.79
N GLY A 45 -0.45 6.63 0.72
CA GLY A 45 -1.19 5.43 1.12
C GLY A 45 -1.79 5.47 2.53
N VAL A 46 -1.25 6.26 3.47
CA VAL A 46 -1.74 6.29 4.86
C VAL A 46 -3.19 6.76 4.97
N ARG A 47 -3.55 7.85 4.27
CA ARG A 47 -4.94 8.36 4.25
C ARG A 47 -5.90 7.36 3.61
N THR A 48 -5.47 6.66 2.56
CA THR A 48 -6.27 5.65 1.88
C THR A 48 -6.53 4.46 2.81
N LEU A 49 -5.51 4.00 3.52
CA LEU A 49 -5.64 2.91 4.50
C LEU A 49 -6.57 3.30 5.65
N ALA A 50 -6.40 4.49 6.21
CA ALA A 50 -7.28 4.99 7.29
C ALA A 50 -8.75 5.05 6.84
N ARG A 51 -9.02 5.56 5.63
CA ARG A 51 -10.37 5.56 5.07
C ARG A 51 -10.93 4.15 4.91
N LEU A 52 -10.14 3.23 4.35
CA LEU A 52 -10.57 1.85 4.17
C LEU A 52 -10.96 1.20 5.50
N LEU A 53 -10.15 1.39 6.54
CA LEU A 53 -10.42 0.84 7.87
C LEU A 53 -11.71 1.42 8.48
N ASN A 54 -11.92 2.73 8.37
CA ASN A 54 -13.16 3.36 8.84
C ASN A 54 -14.39 2.83 8.08
N GLU A 55 -14.31 2.72 6.76
CA GLU A 55 -15.41 2.19 5.93
C GLU A 55 -15.71 0.71 6.21
N GLN A 56 -14.72 -0.08 6.62
CA GLN A 56 -14.96 -1.47 7.05
C GLN A 56 -15.53 -1.55 8.46
N ALA A 57 -15.16 -0.62 9.36
CA ALA A 57 -15.63 -0.63 10.74
C ALA A 57 -17.10 -0.19 10.87
N GLU A 58 -17.60 0.60 9.92
CA GLU A 58 -19.00 1.05 9.88
C GLU A 58 -19.96 0.04 9.23
N LYS A 59 -19.45 -1.08 8.71
CA LYS A 59 -20.23 -2.19 8.14
C LYS A 59 -20.54 -3.26 9.18
#